data_AF-A0A4R7STB2-F1
#
_entry.id   AF-A0A4R7STB2-F1
#
_cell.length_a   1.000
_cell.length_b   1.000
_cell.length_c   1.000
_cell.angle_alpha   90.00
_cell.angle_beta   90.00
_cell.angle_gamma   90.00
#
_symmetry.space_group_name_H-M   'P 1'
#
loop_
_entity.id
_entity.type
_entity.pdbx_description
1 polymer ?
#
loop_
_entity_poly.entity_id
_entity_poly.type
_entity_poly.pdbx_seq_one_letter_code
_entity_poly.pdbx_strand_id
1 'polypeptide(L)'
;MSDSSRSDSTPLKNESELKRLIQGQDRPNLSQIEAVIGKLQIVMSDYLESGKPLKITLSPVEILSALDAAIHEANGQPSPWPDGADVRTFFIHGLYDEIIQQPSNIFETRVFPDGSERYIPVSKATWKACLAQLRSRIIESGIALAKKHGAMPPNNK
;
A
#
# COMPACT_ATOMS: atom_id res chain seq x y z
N MET A 1 30.33 12.33 14.27
CA MET A 1 29.17 11.44 14.54
C MET A 1 28.70 10.95 13.18
N SER A 2 29.07 9.73 12.83
CA SER A 2 28.86 9.17 11.50
C SER A 2 27.66 8.25 11.56
N ASP A 3 26.51 8.75 11.12
CA ASP A 3 25.30 7.93 10.98
C ASP A 3 25.34 7.27 9.60
N SER A 4 25.96 6.11 9.53
CA SER A 4 26.00 5.28 8.32
C SER A 4 24.81 4.33 8.39
N SER A 5 23.64 4.84 7.98
CA SER A 5 22.52 4.00 7.57
C SER A 5 22.95 3.23 6.32
N ARG A 6 23.65 2.11 6.52
CA ARG A 6 23.89 1.14 5.45
C ARG A 6 22.53 0.72 4.91
N SER A 7 22.19 1.20 3.73
CA SER A 7 21.10 0.60 2.97
C SER A 7 21.51 -0.84 2.66
N ASP A 8 20.72 -1.80 3.09
CA ASP A 8 20.77 -3.19 2.62
C ASP A 8 20.32 -3.28 1.14
N SER A 9 20.83 -2.39 0.30
CA SER A 9 20.58 -2.35 -1.13
C SER A 9 21.48 -3.41 -1.75
N THR A 10 20.94 -4.63 -1.87
CA THR A 10 21.60 -5.71 -2.62
C THR A 10 21.87 -5.21 -4.04
N PRO A 11 23.14 -5.17 -4.49
CA PRO A 11 23.48 -4.69 -5.82
C PRO A 11 22.78 -5.53 -6.90
N LEU A 12 22.28 -4.86 -7.94
CA LEU A 12 21.77 -5.55 -9.13
C LEU A 12 22.96 -6.16 -9.87
N LYS A 13 22.89 -7.45 -10.19
CA LYS A 13 24.00 -8.19 -10.80
C LYS A 13 24.07 -8.03 -12.31
N ASN A 14 22.93 -7.81 -12.98
CA ASN A 14 22.85 -7.67 -14.44
C ASN A 14 21.54 -7.03 -14.91
N GLU A 15 21.46 -6.73 -16.21
CA GLU A 15 20.28 -6.12 -16.86
C GLU A 15 19.03 -7.02 -16.80
N SER A 16 19.21 -8.35 -16.75
CA SER A 16 18.09 -9.29 -16.60
C SER A 16 17.42 -9.18 -15.23
N GLU A 17 18.19 -8.95 -14.16
CA GLU A 17 17.65 -8.64 -12.83
C GLU A 17 16.87 -7.32 -12.84
N LEU A 18 17.38 -6.28 -13.49
CA LEU A 18 16.65 -5.01 -13.63
C LEU A 18 15.31 -5.20 -14.35
N LYS A 19 15.29 -5.98 -15.45
CA LYS A 19 14.04 -6.27 -16.18
C LYS A 19 13.03 -7.02 -15.33
N ARG A 20 13.46 -8.03 -14.55
CA ARG A 20 12.57 -8.76 -13.64
C ARG A 20 12.01 -7.87 -12.54
N LEU A 21 12.83 -6.98 -11.98
CA LEU A 21 12.42 -6.03 -10.96
C LEU A 21 11.32 -5.09 -11.49
N ILE A 22 11.54 -4.51 -12.67
CA ILE A 22 10.56 -3.63 -13.36
C ILE A 22 9.28 -4.40 -13.69
N GLN A 23 9.40 -5.65 -14.14
CA GLN A 23 8.27 -6.51 -14.46
C GLN A 23 7.55 -7.05 -13.22
N GLY A 24 8.10 -6.85 -12.02
CA GLY A 24 7.52 -7.35 -10.77
C GLY A 24 7.65 -8.86 -10.59
N GLN A 25 8.63 -9.48 -11.24
CA GLN A 25 8.88 -10.93 -11.21
C GLN A 25 9.82 -11.35 -10.07
N ASP A 26 10.38 -10.39 -9.33
CA ASP A 26 11.22 -10.66 -8.17
C ASP A 26 10.41 -10.93 -6.90
N ARG A 27 11.07 -11.50 -5.89
CA ARG A 27 10.48 -11.70 -4.57
C ARG A 27 10.29 -10.35 -3.88
N PRO A 28 9.24 -10.18 -3.05
CA PRO A 28 9.04 -8.96 -2.28
C PRO A 28 10.24 -8.70 -1.36
N ASN A 29 10.66 -7.43 -1.29
CA ASN A 29 11.71 -7.01 -0.36
C ASN A 29 11.10 -6.81 1.04
N LEU A 30 11.20 -7.85 1.88
CA LEU A 30 10.56 -7.87 3.19
C LEU A 30 11.06 -6.78 4.15
N SER A 31 12.32 -6.35 4.03
CA SER A 31 12.88 -5.31 4.91
C SER A 31 12.25 -3.94 4.72
N GLN A 32 11.58 -3.71 3.58
CA GLN A 32 10.96 -2.43 3.25
C GLN A 32 9.49 -2.34 3.61
N ILE A 33 8.86 -3.48 3.89
CA ILE A 33 7.41 -3.56 4.04
C ILE A 33 6.90 -2.58 5.09
N GLU A 34 7.54 -2.52 6.27
CA GLU A 34 7.09 -1.63 7.35
C GLU A 34 7.22 -0.16 6.97
N ALA A 35 8.32 0.23 6.30
CA ALA A 35 8.53 1.60 5.88
C ALA A 35 7.52 2.04 4.82
N VAL A 36 7.22 1.16 3.85
CA VAL A 36 6.23 1.42 2.80
C VAL A 36 4.83 1.49 3.39
N ILE A 37 4.46 0.55 4.27
CA ILE A 37 3.16 0.57 4.97
C ILE A 37 3.01 1.85 5.80
N GLY A 38 4.04 2.27 6.53
CA GLY A 38 4.01 3.50 7.33
C GLY A 38 3.74 4.74 6.47
N LYS A 39 4.40 4.87 5.31
CA LYS A 39 4.11 5.95 4.36
C LYS A 39 2.69 5.89 3.83
N LEU A 40 2.22 4.70 3.46
CA LEU A 40 0.87 4.51 2.94
C LEU A 40 -0.20 4.87 3.99
N GLN A 41 0.02 4.52 5.25
CA GLN A 41 -0.87 4.88 6.36
C GLN A 41 -0.95 6.40 6.56
N ILE A 42 0.17 7.12 6.43
CA ILE A 42 0.19 8.59 6.50
C ILE A 42 -0.64 9.19 5.36
N VAL A 43 -0.39 8.79 4.11
CA VAL A 43 -1.13 9.27 2.94
C VAL A 43 -2.63 9.01 3.08
N MET A 44 -3.00 7.78 3.44
CA MET A 44 -4.41 7.43 3.66
C MET A 44 -5.02 8.25 4.79
N SER A 45 -4.29 8.47 5.90
CA SER A 45 -4.76 9.29 7.01
C SER A 45 -4.99 10.73 6.58
N ASP A 46 -4.02 11.35 5.91
CA ASP A 46 -4.12 12.74 5.44
C ASP A 46 -5.30 12.91 4.47
N TYR A 47 -5.49 11.96 3.56
CA TYR A 47 -6.64 11.97 2.66
C TYR A 47 -7.96 11.83 3.42
N LEU A 48 -8.07 10.88 4.36
CA LEU A 48 -9.28 10.69 5.17
C LEU A 48 -9.61 11.92 6.02
N GLU A 49 -8.60 12.58 6.58
CA GLU A 49 -8.75 13.84 7.33
C GLU A 49 -9.30 14.96 6.45
N SER A 50 -8.91 15.02 5.17
CA SER A 50 -9.41 16.02 4.21
C SER A 50 -10.93 15.93 3.96
N GLY A 51 -11.55 14.79 4.24
CA GLY A 51 -13.00 14.58 4.12
C GLY A 51 -13.81 15.20 5.25
N LYS A 52 -13.21 15.43 6.42
CA LYS A 52 -13.93 15.91 7.61
C LYS A 52 -14.62 17.27 7.43
N PRO A 53 -13.96 18.30 6.84
CA PRO A 53 -14.62 19.58 6.54
C PRO A 53 -15.82 19.44 5.59
N LEU A 54 -15.82 18.41 4.74
CA LEU A 54 -16.90 18.08 3.82
C LEU A 54 -18.00 17.22 4.46
N LYS A 55 -17.89 16.92 5.76
CA LYS A 55 -18.75 15.99 6.51
C LYS A 55 -18.75 14.58 5.92
N ILE A 56 -17.65 14.18 5.30
CA ILE A 56 -17.44 12.85 4.75
C ILE A 56 -16.51 12.09 5.69
N THR A 57 -17.06 11.06 6.34
CA THR A 57 -16.28 10.08 7.09
C THR A 57 -16.52 8.72 6.44
N LEU A 58 -15.46 8.07 5.99
CA LEU A 58 -15.53 6.72 5.45
C LEU A 58 -15.59 5.70 6.60
N SER A 59 -16.44 4.69 6.43
CA SER A 59 -16.49 3.53 7.29
C SER A 59 -15.29 2.61 7.02
N PRO A 60 -14.95 1.71 7.96
CA PRO A 60 -13.90 0.72 7.73
C PRO A 60 -14.12 -0.14 6.48
N VAL A 61 -15.39 -0.45 6.13
CA VAL A 61 -15.73 -1.24 4.95
C VAL A 61 -15.37 -0.48 3.67
N GLU A 62 -15.59 0.82 3.62
CA GLU A 62 -15.28 1.64 2.43
C GLU A 62 -13.78 1.84 2.27
N ILE A 63 -13.06 2.03 3.39
CA ILE A 63 -11.58 2.06 3.38
C ILE A 63 -11.03 0.73 2.87
N LEU A 64 -11.56 -0.40 3.35
CA LEU A 64 -11.18 -1.73 2.86
C LEU A 64 -11.55 -1.93 1.40
N SER A 65 -12.66 -1.37 0.93
CA SER A 65 -13.09 -1.46 -0.47
C SER A 65 -12.11 -0.75 -1.42
N ALA A 66 -11.64 0.44 -1.06
CA ALA A 66 -10.60 1.14 -1.82
C ALA A 66 -9.28 0.35 -1.83
N LEU A 67 -8.90 -0.24 -0.70
CA LEU A 67 -7.70 -1.06 -0.60
C LEU A 67 -7.80 -2.36 -1.40
N ASP A 68 -8.97 -3.01 -1.39
CA ASP A 68 -9.24 -4.22 -2.17
C ASP A 68 -9.16 -3.90 -3.67
N ALA A 69 -9.73 -2.78 -4.12
CA ALA A 69 -9.58 -2.32 -5.49
C ALA A 69 -8.11 -2.11 -5.88
N ALA A 70 -7.30 -1.49 -5.01
CA ALA A 70 -5.86 -1.30 -5.24
C ALA A 70 -5.10 -2.64 -5.33
N ILE A 71 -5.50 -3.64 -4.53
CA ILE A 71 -4.95 -5.01 -4.60
C ILE A 71 -5.30 -5.67 -5.94
N HIS A 72 -6.54 -5.51 -6.41
CA HIS A 72 -6.97 -6.00 -7.72
C HIS A 72 -6.14 -5.36 -8.85
N GLU A 73 -5.98 -4.03 -8.85
CA GLU A 73 -5.16 -3.33 -9.85
C GLU A 73 -3.70 -3.76 -9.80
N ALA A 74 -3.10 -3.86 -8.61
CA ALA A 74 -1.73 -4.34 -8.45
C ALA A 74 -1.55 -5.74 -9.04
N ASN A 75 -2.59 -6.58 -9.00
CA ASN A 75 -2.62 -7.91 -9.60
C ASN A 75 -2.87 -7.93 -11.11
N GLY A 76 -2.95 -6.77 -11.77
CA GLY A 76 -3.20 -6.64 -13.20
C GLY A 76 -4.65 -6.92 -13.58
N GLN A 77 -5.56 -6.87 -12.61
CA GLN A 77 -6.99 -7.01 -12.84
C GLN A 77 -7.61 -5.60 -12.94
N PRO A 78 -8.66 -5.42 -13.76
CA PRO A 78 -9.40 -4.16 -13.76
C PRO A 78 -9.93 -3.87 -12.36
N SER A 79 -9.97 -2.59 -12.00
CA SER A 79 -10.57 -2.16 -10.73
C SER A 79 -12.01 -2.67 -10.66
N PRO A 80 -12.41 -3.34 -9.56
CA PRO A 80 -13.76 -3.87 -9.40
C PRO A 80 -14.79 -2.77 -9.08
N TRP A 81 -14.38 -1.51 -9.08
CA TRP A 81 -15.17 -0.41 -8.55
C TRP A 81 -16.21 0.06 -9.58
N PRO A 82 -17.53 0.02 -9.28
CA PRO A 82 -18.58 0.39 -10.22
C PRO A 82 -18.70 1.91 -10.37
N ASP A 83 -19.04 2.41 -11.55
CA ASP A 83 -19.31 3.83 -11.75
C ASP A 83 -20.43 4.31 -10.81
N GLY A 84 -20.18 5.39 -10.06
CA GLY A 84 -21.18 6.07 -9.25
C GLY A 84 -20.95 7.57 -9.25
N ALA A 85 -22.05 8.34 -9.15
CA ALA A 85 -22.02 9.79 -9.37
C ALA A 85 -22.16 10.61 -8.09
N ASP A 86 -22.25 9.98 -6.92
CA ASP A 86 -22.39 10.70 -5.65
C ASP A 86 -21.04 11.11 -5.06
N VAL A 87 -21.07 12.11 -4.19
CA VAL A 87 -19.88 12.71 -3.58
C VAL A 87 -19.09 11.69 -2.74
N ARG A 88 -19.77 10.74 -2.10
CA ARG A 88 -19.13 9.73 -1.25
C ARG A 88 -18.38 8.72 -2.11
N THR A 89 -19.01 8.28 -3.19
CA THR A 89 -18.38 7.50 -4.25
C THR A 89 -17.12 8.19 -4.79
N PHE A 90 -17.21 9.48 -5.16
CA PHE A 90 -16.05 10.27 -5.60
C PHE A 90 -14.93 10.30 -4.56
N PHE A 91 -15.29 10.44 -3.27
CA PHE A 91 -14.30 10.48 -2.20
C PHE A 91 -13.61 9.12 -1.99
N ILE A 92 -14.31 8.01 -2.16
CA ILE A 92 -13.71 6.66 -2.12
C ILE A 92 -12.78 6.44 -3.32
N HIS A 93 -13.17 6.89 -4.52
CA HIS A 93 -12.31 6.87 -5.70
C HIS A 93 -11.02 7.66 -5.49
N GLY A 94 -11.09 8.87 -4.92
CA GLY A 94 -9.88 9.63 -4.64
C GLY A 94 -8.98 8.93 -3.63
N LEU A 95 -9.52 8.23 -2.62
CA LEU A 95 -8.70 7.41 -1.71
C LEU A 95 -8.00 6.26 -2.47
N TYR A 96 -8.71 5.61 -3.39
CA TYR A 96 -8.14 4.60 -4.27
C TYR A 96 -7.00 5.18 -5.13
N ASP A 97 -7.22 6.32 -5.76
CA ASP A 97 -6.23 7.00 -6.60
C ASP A 97 -4.97 7.36 -5.80
N GLU A 98 -5.14 7.90 -4.58
CA GLU A 98 -4.03 8.18 -3.68
C GLU A 98 -3.21 6.92 -3.40
N ILE A 99 -3.85 5.76 -3.19
CA ILE A 99 -3.18 4.49 -2.92
C ILE A 99 -2.39 4.02 -4.15
N ILE A 100 -3.01 3.97 -5.33
CA ILE A 100 -2.39 3.37 -6.54
C ILE A 100 -1.26 4.22 -7.12
N GLN A 101 -1.18 5.50 -6.77
CA GLN A 101 -0.09 6.39 -7.16
C GLN A 101 1.18 6.20 -6.31
N GLN A 102 1.06 5.68 -5.08
CA GLN A 102 2.19 5.57 -4.15
C GLN A 102 3.38 4.72 -4.62
N PRO A 103 3.23 3.61 -5.37
CA PRO A 103 4.36 2.85 -5.89
C PRO A 103 5.35 3.73 -6.65
N SER A 104 4.85 4.72 -7.40
CA SER A 104 5.65 5.67 -8.18
C SER A 104 6.23 6.80 -7.34
N ASN A 105 5.72 7.02 -6.12
CA ASN A 105 6.13 8.09 -5.21
C ASN A 105 7.06 7.59 -4.08
N ILE A 106 7.18 6.28 -3.91
CA ILE A 106 8.05 5.66 -2.92
C ILE A 106 9.26 5.07 -3.64
N PHE A 107 10.44 5.66 -3.38
CA PHE A 107 11.69 5.28 -4.02
C PHE A 107 12.63 4.53 -3.07
N GLU A 108 13.41 3.60 -3.63
CA GLU A 108 14.55 2.94 -3.00
C GLU A 108 15.85 3.27 -3.75
N THR A 109 16.95 3.43 -3.01
CA THR A 109 18.28 3.55 -3.61
C THR A 109 18.82 2.18 -3.94
N ARG A 110 19.28 1.97 -5.18
CA ARG A 110 19.94 0.74 -5.62
C ARG A 110 21.25 1.02 -6.33
N VAL A 111 22.22 0.15 -6.08
CA VAL A 111 23.51 0.13 -6.78
C VAL A 111 23.36 -0.73 -8.05
N PHE A 112 23.69 -0.14 -9.19
CA PHE A 112 23.64 -0.77 -10.50
C PHE A 112 25.00 -1.43 -10.86
N PRO A 113 25.04 -2.32 -11.87
CA PRO A 113 26.28 -2.99 -12.27
C PRO A 113 27.42 -2.04 -12.69
N ASP A 114 27.09 -0.82 -13.12
CA ASP A 114 28.04 0.23 -13.46
C ASP A 114 28.59 0.98 -12.23
N GLY A 115 28.19 0.57 -11.02
CA GLY A 115 28.54 1.22 -9.75
C GLY A 115 27.73 2.46 -9.43
N SER A 116 26.77 2.85 -10.28
CA SER A 116 25.92 4.02 -10.02
C SER A 116 24.82 3.69 -9.00
N GLU A 117 24.52 4.66 -8.14
CA GLU A 117 23.34 4.62 -7.28
C GLU A 117 22.20 5.34 -7.98
N ARG A 118 21.04 4.69 -8.05
CA ARG A 118 19.83 5.29 -8.62
C ARG A 118 18.63 5.03 -7.73
N TYR A 119 17.74 6.01 -7.69
CA TYR A 119 16.43 5.88 -7.06
C TYR A 119 15.49 5.16 -8.01
N ILE A 120 14.95 4.03 -7.57
CA ILE A 120 13.95 3.28 -8.32
C ILE A 120 12.65 3.18 -7.51
N PRO A 121 11.49 3.24 -8.17
CA PRO A 121 10.21 2.99 -7.51
C PRO A 121 10.18 1.63 -6.81
N VAL A 122 9.36 1.50 -5.76
CA VAL A 122 9.11 0.22 -5.10
C VAL A 122 8.63 -0.81 -6.13
N SER A 123 9.23 -2.00 -6.08
CA SER A 123 8.85 -3.09 -6.99
C SER A 123 7.37 -3.48 -6.83
N LYS A 124 6.75 -3.94 -7.92
CA LYS A 124 5.36 -4.42 -7.87
C LYS A 124 5.15 -5.56 -6.87
N ALA A 125 6.14 -6.46 -6.72
CA ALA A 125 6.04 -7.57 -5.78
C ALA A 125 6.04 -7.08 -4.32
N THR A 126 6.93 -6.15 -3.98
CA THR A 126 6.94 -5.49 -2.67
C THR A 126 5.63 -4.74 -2.44
N TRP A 127 5.15 -3.99 -3.44
CA TRP A 127 3.90 -3.24 -3.34
C TRP A 127 2.70 -4.13 -3.02
N LYS A 128 2.54 -5.24 -3.74
CA LYS A 128 1.48 -6.25 -3.47
C LYS A 128 1.54 -6.78 -2.04
N ALA A 129 2.75 -7.09 -1.55
CA ALA A 129 2.93 -7.58 -0.19
C ALA A 129 2.53 -6.51 0.84
N CYS A 130 2.90 -5.25 0.62
CA CYS A 130 2.52 -4.13 1.49
C CYS A 130 1.00 -3.94 1.56
N LEU A 131 0.31 -3.95 0.41
CA LEU A 131 -1.15 -3.80 0.36
C LEU A 131 -1.86 -4.95 1.09
N ALA A 132 -1.45 -6.19 0.84
CA ALA A 132 -2.03 -7.37 1.48
C ALA A 132 -1.83 -7.34 3.01
N GLN A 133 -0.64 -6.97 3.46
CA GLN A 133 -0.34 -6.88 4.89
C GLN A 133 -1.07 -5.71 5.57
N LEU A 134 -1.17 -4.55 4.92
CA LEU A 134 -1.95 -3.42 5.44
C LEU A 134 -3.43 -3.81 5.61
N ARG A 135 -4.00 -4.50 4.61
CA ARG A 135 -5.38 -4.99 4.68
C ARG A 135 -5.60 -5.88 5.89
N SER A 136 -4.73 -6.87 6.11
CA SER A 136 -4.82 -7.76 7.27
C SER A 136 -4.74 -6.99 8.58
N ARG A 137 -3.83 -6.02 8.70
CA ARG A 137 -3.69 -5.17 9.90
C ARG A 137 -4.96 -4.38 10.22
N ILE A 138 -5.63 -3.83 9.20
CA ILE A 138 -6.88 -3.08 9.37
C ILE A 138 -7.98 -4.01 9.90
N ILE A 139 -8.11 -5.20 9.31
CA ILE A 139 -9.11 -6.21 9.73
C ILE A 139 -8.86 -6.67 11.16
N GLU A 140 -7.62 -7.05 11.48
CA GLU A 140 -7.22 -7.49 12.82
C GLU A 140 -7.49 -6.42 13.87
N SER A 141 -7.16 -5.15 13.56
CA SER A 141 -7.44 -4.01 14.43
C SER A 141 -8.94 -3.82 14.66
N GLY A 142 -9.75 -3.94 13.60
CA GLY A 142 -11.22 -3.88 13.70
C GLY A 142 -11.80 -4.99 14.58
N ILE A 143 -11.32 -6.23 14.41
CA ILE A 143 -11.73 -7.38 15.24
C ILE A 143 -11.34 -7.17 16.71
N ALA A 144 -10.12 -6.67 16.97
CA ALA A 144 -9.65 -6.39 18.32
C ALA A 144 -10.50 -5.31 19.01
N LEU A 145 -10.87 -4.25 18.30
CA LEU A 145 -11.78 -3.22 18.80
C LEU A 145 -13.18 -3.78 19.08
N ALA A 146 -13.75 -4.57 18.18
CA ALA A 146 -15.05 -5.20 18.40
C ALA A 146 -15.07 -6.10 19.66
N LYS A 147 -14.00 -6.88 19.88
CA LYS A 147 -13.80 -7.68 21.09
C LYS A 147 -13.75 -6.82 22.35
N LYS A 148 -12.98 -5.73 22.32
CA LYS A 148 -12.85 -4.80 23.46
C LYS A 148 -14.18 -4.12 23.81
N HIS A 149 -15.05 -3.88 22.83
CA HIS A 149 -16.31 -3.18 23.01
C HIS A 149 -17.54 -4.11 23.14
N GLY A 150 -17.34 -5.44 23.29
CA GLY A 150 -18.42 -6.40 23.57
C GLY A 150 -19.38 -6.66 22.40
N ALA A 151 -19.02 -6.27 21.17
CA ALA A 151 -19.92 -6.25 20.02
C ALA A 151 -19.77 -7.46 19.07
N MET A 152 -19.53 -8.67 19.58
CA MET A 152 -19.47 -9.88 18.72
C MET A 152 -20.83 -10.61 18.69
N PRO A 153 -21.38 -10.94 17.50
CA PRO A 153 -22.48 -11.89 17.42
C PRO A 153 -22.03 -13.29 17.87
N PRO A 154 -22.94 -14.13 18.38
CA PRO A 154 -22.61 -15.45 18.90
C PRO A 154 -21.99 -16.32 17.79
N ASN A 155 -20.94 -17.03 18.17
CA ASN A 155 -20.23 -17.98 17.32
C ASN A 155 -21.11 -19.23 17.15
N ASN A 156 -21.78 -19.38 16.02
CA ASN A 156 -22.47 -20.64 15.70
C ASN A 156 -21.42 -21.70 15.37
N LYS A 157 -21.19 -22.59 16.33
CA LYS A 157 -20.55 -23.89 16.12
C LYS A 157 -21.45 -24.80 15.30
#